data_AF-A0A813I0M9-F1
#
_entry.id   AF-A0A813I0M9-F1
#
_cell.length_a   1.000
_cell.length_b   1.000
_cell.length_c   1.000
_cell.angle_alpha   90.00
_cell.angle_beta   90.00
_cell.angle_gamma   90.00
#
_symmetry.space_group_name_H-M   'P 1'
#
loop_
_entity.id
_entity.type
_entity.pdbx_description
1 polymer ?
#
loop_
_entity_poly.entity_id
_entity_poly.type
_entity_poly.pdbx_seq_one_letter_code
_entity_poly.pdbx_strand_id
1 'polypeptide(L)'
;MLNAMVAIATLSFLGGSDSKDMFEKTRSLRGIVEIPENSVLLNSTMNHSGNFSESLGERTLPLEDFVKQDQHQQQQQKEEHHRQEATGAGNRCLCIFDVDRTLTGKQEDTTRCPQNKVTHSIDPAYHGGHRHLTLSQLGQNLESTFCKACILAIISAESTHRPVVEALLHGGPTVHGCDGLCKVKKATKLASELGVAHSKVFFFDDKASNVMHFKGSGMNAHQVSCGSRGDGGHGHCGGKTSEVTRASGVGTCP
;
A
#
# COMPACT_ATOMS: atom_id res chain seq x y z
N MET A 1 19.67 48.43 -36.56
CA MET A 1 18.51 48.09 -37.41
C MET A 1 18.90 46.91 -38.28
N LEU A 2 18.43 45.71 -37.94
CA LEU A 2 18.55 44.53 -38.79
C LEU A 2 17.43 43.54 -38.44
N ASN A 3 16.74 43.08 -39.48
CA ASN A 3 15.61 42.16 -39.45
C ASN A 3 16.00 40.76 -38.95
N ALA A 4 15.09 40.07 -38.26
CA ALA A 4 14.98 38.62 -38.34
C ALA A 4 13.53 38.18 -38.10
N MET A 5 12.96 37.55 -39.12
CA MET A 5 11.62 36.97 -39.17
C MET A 5 11.54 35.72 -38.28
N VAL A 6 10.44 35.58 -37.54
CA VAL A 6 10.05 34.34 -36.86
C VAL A 6 9.04 33.62 -37.75
N ALA A 7 9.43 32.47 -38.29
CA ALA A 7 8.53 31.56 -39.00
C ALA A 7 7.94 30.55 -38.01
N ILE A 8 6.62 30.54 -37.92
CA ILE A 8 5.82 29.57 -37.15
C ILE A 8 5.57 28.37 -38.05
N ALA A 9 6.07 27.19 -37.66
CA ALA A 9 5.74 25.94 -38.32
C ALA A 9 4.61 25.24 -37.54
N THR A 10 3.42 25.26 -38.13
CA THR A 10 2.28 24.42 -37.78
C THR A 10 2.50 23.01 -38.34
N LEU A 11 2.48 21.99 -37.47
CA LEU A 11 2.43 20.59 -37.88
C LEU A 11 1.06 20.01 -37.52
N SER A 12 0.23 19.88 -38.54
CA SER A 12 -0.97 19.04 -38.55
C SER A 12 -0.55 17.59 -38.75
N PHE A 13 -1.01 16.67 -37.89
CA PHE A 13 -0.97 15.24 -38.18
C PHE A 13 -2.39 14.70 -38.28
N LEU A 14 -2.74 14.27 -39.50
CA LEU A 14 -3.91 13.46 -39.83
C LEU A 14 -3.63 12.00 -39.47
N GLY A 15 -4.68 11.29 -39.07
CA GLY A 15 -4.62 9.87 -38.67
C GLY A 15 -4.43 8.87 -39.82
N GLY A 16 -4.20 7.62 -39.44
CA GLY A 16 -4.18 6.47 -40.35
C GLY A 16 -3.70 5.19 -39.65
N SER A 17 -4.44 4.10 -39.87
CA SER A 17 -4.49 2.82 -39.16
C SER A 17 -3.31 1.85 -39.33
N ASP A 18 -3.27 0.87 -38.42
CA ASP A 18 -2.76 -0.51 -38.53
C ASP A 18 -1.29 -0.78 -38.89
N SER A 19 -0.54 -1.39 -37.95
CA SER A 19 0.09 -2.72 -38.13
C SER A 19 0.89 -3.19 -36.92
N LYS A 20 0.86 -4.51 -36.73
CA LYS A 20 1.61 -5.33 -35.78
C LYS A 20 3.13 -5.31 -36.08
N ASP A 21 3.90 -5.63 -35.04
CA ASP A 21 5.31 -6.08 -35.04
C ASP A 21 6.36 -5.17 -35.69
N MET A 22 7.18 -4.52 -34.86
CA MET A 22 8.65 -4.40 -35.01
C MET A 22 9.19 -3.37 -34.01
N PHE A 23 9.87 -3.81 -32.95
CA PHE A 23 11.27 -3.47 -32.66
C PHE A 23 11.68 -3.98 -31.26
N GLU A 24 12.27 -5.17 -31.26
CA GLU A 24 13.18 -5.63 -30.22
C GLU A 24 14.62 -5.35 -30.71
N LYS A 25 15.52 -4.96 -29.79
CA LYS A 25 16.95 -4.57 -29.95
C LYS A 25 17.17 -3.11 -30.38
N THR A 26 17.89 -2.28 -29.62
CA THR A 26 19.23 -2.46 -29.02
C THR A 26 19.37 -1.51 -27.81
N ARG A 27 19.75 -1.99 -26.62
CA ARG A 27 21.10 -2.29 -26.08
C ARG A 27 21.86 -1.04 -25.60
N SER A 28 22.40 -1.17 -24.39
CA SER A 28 23.58 -0.48 -23.86
C SER A 28 23.34 0.85 -23.16
N LEU A 29 23.40 0.82 -21.82
CA LEU A 29 24.29 1.65 -21.01
C LEU A 29 24.42 0.98 -19.63
N ARG A 30 25.50 0.22 -19.44
CA ARG A 30 25.98 -0.21 -18.13
C ARG A 30 26.72 0.97 -17.52
N GLY A 31 26.15 1.56 -16.47
CA GLY A 31 26.83 2.48 -15.57
C GLY A 31 27.62 1.68 -14.54
N ILE A 32 28.91 1.99 -14.47
CA ILE A 32 29.95 1.40 -13.64
C ILE A 32 29.79 1.92 -12.21
N VAL A 33 29.80 1.03 -11.21
CA VAL A 33 30.09 1.39 -9.81
C VAL A 33 31.27 0.53 -9.39
N GLU A 34 32.41 1.18 -9.24
CA GLU A 34 33.64 0.63 -8.67
C GLU A 34 33.46 0.43 -7.17
N ILE A 35 33.82 -0.75 -6.66
CA ILE A 35 33.97 -1.01 -5.23
C ILE A 35 35.47 -1.14 -4.97
N PRO A 36 36.07 -0.35 -4.07
CA PRO A 36 37.48 -0.48 -3.74
C PRO A 36 37.71 -1.66 -2.80
N GLU A 37 38.65 -2.53 -3.18
CA GLU A 37 39.35 -3.43 -2.27
C GLU A 37 40.30 -2.60 -1.39
N ASN A 38 40.22 -2.76 -0.07
CA ASN A 38 41.38 -2.48 0.78
C ASN A 38 41.37 -3.35 2.04
N SER A 39 42.17 -4.41 1.96
CA SER A 39 43.25 -4.72 2.89
C SER A 39 43.18 -4.12 4.31
N VAL A 40 42.96 -4.99 5.30
CA VAL A 40 43.32 -4.71 6.70
C VAL A 40 44.38 -5.72 7.11
N LEU A 41 45.60 -5.23 7.31
CA LEU A 41 46.65 -5.92 8.02
C LEU A 41 47.36 -4.97 8.99
N LEU A 42 47.57 -5.50 10.20
CA LEU A 42 48.62 -5.23 11.20
C LEU A 42 48.38 -4.20 12.33
N ASN A 43 48.17 -4.80 13.52
CA ASN A 43 48.95 -4.69 14.77
C ASN A 43 49.20 -3.33 15.42
N SER A 44 48.83 -3.21 16.71
CA SER A 44 49.75 -3.43 17.85
C SER A 44 49.18 -3.06 19.24
N THR A 45 49.35 -3.99 20.20
CA THR A 45 49.76 -3.83 21.62
C THR A 45 48.99 -2.92 22.61
N MET A 46 48.53 -3.48 23.75
CA MET A 46 49.30 -3.59 25.01
C MET A 46 48.55 -4.33 26.14
N ASN A 47 49.29 -5.26 26.76
CA ASN A 47 49.37 -5.65 28.19
C ASN A 47 48.13 -5.70 29.10
N HIS A 48 47.83 -6.91 29.61
CA HIS A 48 47.82 -7.10 31.06
C HIS A 48 48.26 -8.52 31.44
N SER A 49 49.20 -8.57 32.38
CA SER A 49 49.79 -9.72 33.05
C SER A 49 48.79 -10.45 33.94
N GLY A 50 48.76 -11.78 33.84
CA GLY A 50 48.03 -12.68 34.73
C GLY A 50 48.56 -14.10 34.60
N ASN A 51 49.37 -14.51 35.57
CA ASN A 51 49.85 -15.88 35.75
C ASN A 51 48.68 -16.84 35.91
N PHE A 52 48.53 -17.81 35.01
CA PHE A 52 47.81 -19.04 35.31
C PHE A 52 48.54 -20.23 34.70
N SER A 53 49.26 -20.94 35.57
CA SER A 53 49.74 -22.29 35.32
C SER A 53 48.54 -23.22 35.49
N GLU A 54 47.89 -23.59 34.39
CA GLU A 54 47.10 -24.82 34.35
C GLU A 54 47.41 -25.58 33.07
N SER A 55 47.78 -26.85 33.26
CA SER A 55 47.97 -27.83 32.22
C SER A 55 46.63 -28.10 31.52
N LEU A 56 46.42 -27.49 30.37
CA LEU A 56 45.30 -27.86 29.50
C LEU A 56 45.77 -28.96 28.56
N GLY A 57 45.30 -30.18 28.85
CA GLY A 57 45.36 -31.28 27.90
C GLY A 57 44.63 -30.89 26.63
N GLU A 58 45.36 -30.92 25.52
CA GLU A 58 44.88 -30.65 24.18
C GLU A 58 43.87 -31.74 23.78
N ARG A 59 42.60 -31.53 24.10
CA ARG A 59 41.49 -32.28 23.53
C ARG A 59 41.10 -31.61 22.23
N THR A 60 41.72 -32.05 21.14
CA THR A 60 41.18 -31.87 19.80
C THR A 60 39.82 -32.59 19.76
N LEU A 61 38.73 -31.82 19.84
CA LEU A 61 37.41 -32.36 19.55
C LEU A 61 37.40 -32.78 18.07
N PRO A 62 36.85 -33.97 17.74
CA PRO A 62 36.74 -34.42 16.36
C PRO A 62 36.06 -33.36 15.51
N LEU A 63 36.55 -33.15 14.28
CA LEU A 63 35.99 -32.20 13.31
C LEU A 63 34.48 -32.41 13.09
N GLU A 64 34.00 -33.64 13.28
CA GLU A 64 32.57 -33.98 13.21
C GLU A 64 31.72 -33.30 14.29
N ASP A 65 32.27 -33.04 15.47
CA ASP A 65 31.53 -32.41 16.56
C ASP A 65 31.40 -30.90 16.36
N PHE A 66 32.39 -30.26 15.71
CA PHE A 66 32.29 -28.86 15.27
C PHE A 66 31.21 -28.68 14.19
N VAL A 67 31.16 -29.57 13.19
CA VAL A 67 30.14 -29.51 12.13
C VAL A 67 28.72 -29.69 12.71
N LYS A 68 28.56 -30.57 13.71
CA LYS A 68 27.26 -30.76 14.38
C LYS A 68 26.85 -29.56 15.23
N GLN A 69 27.79 -28.88 15.89
CA GLN A 69 27.51 -27.67 16.66
C GLN A 69 27.06 -26.51 15.75
N ASP A 70 27.70 -26.33 14.61
CA ASP A 70 27.35 -25.28 13.64
C ASP A 70 25.95 -25.50 13.04
N GLN A 71 25.62 -26.75 12.71
CA GLN A 71 24.28 -27.11 12.23
C GLN A 71 23.19 -26.87 13.28
N HIS A 72 23.49 -27.14 14.55
CA HIS A 72 22.53 -26.93 15.63
C HIS A 72 22.29 -25.44 15.90
N GLN A 73 23.33 -24.60 15.85
CA GLN A 73 23.18 -23.14 15.95
C GLN A 73 22.37 -22.55 14.79
N GLN A 74 22.62 -23.01 13.56
CA GLN A 74 21.84 -22.57 12.39
C GLN A 74 20.36 -22.97 12.47
N GLN A 75 20.06 -24.15 13.00
CA GLN A 75 18.69 -24.62 13.22
C GLN A 75 17.95 -23.75 14.25
N GLN A 76 18.60 -23.43 15.37
CA GLN A 76 18.02 -22.61 16.43
C GLN A 76 17.75 -21.17 15.97
N GLN A 77 18.69 -20.57 15.23
CA GLN A 77 18.50 -19.21 14.67
C GLN A 77 17.36 -19.16 13.66
N LYS A 78 17.18 -20.22 12.85
CA LYS A 78 16.07 -20.33 11.89
C LYS A 78 14.72 -20.46 12.59
N GLU A 79 14.65 -21.22 13.67
CA GLU A 79 13.42 -21.37 14.49
C GLU A 79 13.07 -20.09 15.23
N GLU A 80 14.06 -19.34 15.71
CA GLU A 80 13.85 -18.07 16.42
C GLU A 80 13.40 -16.94 15.47
N HIS A 81 13.96 -16.86 14.25
CA HIS A 81 13.47 -15.96 13.20
C HIS A 81 12.02 -16.27 12.81
N HIS A 82 11.70 -17.56 12.63
CA HIS A 82 10.35 -17.99 12.27
C HIS A 82 9.32 -17.75 13.40
N ARG A 83 9.76 -17.81 14.67
CA ARG A 83 8.94 -17.40 15.83
C ARG A 83 8.73 -15.89 15.87
N GLN A 84 9.76 -15.08 15.62
CA GLN A 84 9.65 -13.63 15.60
C GLN A 84 8.73 -13.14 14.46
N GLU A 85 8.84 -13.72 13.26
CA GLU A 85 7.89 -13.47 12.16
C GLU A 85 6.45 -13.87 12.50
N ALA A 86 6.26 -15.01 13.18
CA ALA A 86 4.93 -15.45 13.63
C ALA A 86 4.32 -14.53 14.69
N THR A 87 5.13 -13.97 15.60
CA THR A 87 4.65 -13.00 16.61
C THR A 87 4.29 -11.63 16.03
N GLY A 88 4.98 -11.20 14.96
CA GLY A 88 4.66 -9.96 14.24
C GLY A 88 3.45 -10.10 13.30
N ALA A 89 3.24 -11.27 12.71
CA ALA A 89 2.11 -11.56 11.82
C ALA A 89 0.75 -11.55 12.53
N GLY A 90 0.69 -11.90 13.81
CA GLY A 90 -0.55 -11.97 14.60
C GLY A 90 -1.26 -10.63 14.85
N ASN A 91 -0.53 -9.51 14.74
CA ASN A 91 -1.04 -8.16 15.02
C ASN A 91 -1.19 -7.26 13.78
N ARG A 92 -0.77 -7.70 12.59
CA ARG A 92 -0.90 -6.90 11.36
C ARG A 92 -2.32 -6.99 10.80
N CYS A 93 -2.89 -5.84 10.46
CA CYS A 93 -4.17 -5.71 9.78
C CYS A 93 -4.04 -4.82 8.55
N LEU A 94 -4.97 -4.97 7.61
CA LEU A 94 -5.03 -4.20 6.37
C LEU A 94 -6.42 -3.56 6.27
N CYS A 95 -6.47 -2.23 6.23
CA CYS A 95 -7.69 -1.50 5.91
C CYS A 95 -7.60 -0.97 4.49
N ILE A 96 -8.59 -1.35 3.68
CA ILE A 96 -8.68 -0.98 2.28
C ILE A 96 -9.92 -0.13 2.10
N PHE A 97 -9.77 1.02 1.46
CA PHE A 97 -10.85 1.96 1.22
C PHE A 97 -11.11 2.12 -0.28
N ASP A 98 -12.37 2.12 -0.67
CA ASP A 98 -12.78 2.84 -1.85
C ASP A 98 -12.61 4.35 -1.63
N VAL A 99 -12.55 5.13 -2.71
CA VAL A 99 -12.36 6.59 -2.60
C VAL A 99 -13.69 7.30 -2.71
N ASP A 100 -14.37 7.04 -3.80
CA ASP A 100 -15.52 7.77 -4.27
C ASP A 100 -16.72 7.55 -3.35
N ARG A 101 -17.24 8.64 -2.77
CA ARG A 101 -18.38 8.56 -1.83
C ARG A 101 -18.08 7.69 -0.60
N THR A 102 -16.80 7.42 -0.34
CA THR A 102 -16.25 6.68 0.80
C THR A 102 -15.32 7.60 1.59
N LEU A 103 -14.12 7.88 1.06
CA LEU A 103 -13.20 8.89 1.60
C LEU A 103 -13.54 10.30 1.11
N THR A 104 -14.31 10.41 0.03
CA THR A 104 -14.85 11.66 -0.50
C THR A 104 -16.35 11.73 -0.29
N GLY A 105 -16.90 12.94 -0.31
CA GLY A 105 -18.34 13.17 -0.44
C GLY A 105 -18.69 13.86 -1.75
N LYS A 106 -19.97 14.22 -1.94
CA LYS A 106 -20.36 15.04 -3.10
C LYS A 106 -19.52 16.31 -3.15
N GLN A 107 -19.03 16.64 -4.34
CA GLN A 107 -18.22 17.84 -4.52
C GLN A 107 -18.98 19.10 -4.08
N GLU A 108 -18.34 19.89 -3.22
CA GLU A 108 -18.75 21.22 -2.76
C GLU A 108 -20.07 21.28 -1.96
N ASP A 109 -20.73 20.14 -1.72
CA ASP A 109 -22.03 20.09 -1.02
C ASP A 109 -21.88 20.06 0.50
N THR A 110 -21.29 21.11 1.06
CA THR A 110 -21.13 21.26 2.52
C THR A 110 -22.42 21.67 3.22
N THR A 111 -23.42 22.16 2.48
CA THR A 111 -24.74 22.49 3.03
C THR A 111 -25.48 21.25 3.51
N ARG A 112 -25.51 20.17 2.69
CA ARG A 112 -26.11 18.89 3.13
C ARG A 112 -25.14 18.02 3.90
N CYS A 113 -23.85 18.24 3.71
CA CYS A 113 -22.78 17.48 4.36
C CYS A 113 -21.89 18.42 5.17
N PRO A 114 -22.37 18.94 6.33
CA PRO A 114 -21.65 19.96 7.09
C PRO A 114 -20.32 19.49 7.68
N GLN A 115 -20.09 18.18 7.71
CA GLN A 115 -18.83 17.59 8.16
C GLN A 115 -17.82 17.37 7.02
N ASN A 116 -18.20 17.65 5.77
CA ASN A 116 -17.31 17.53 4.64
C ASN A 116 -16.42 18.76 4.51
N LYS A 117 -15.22 18.55 3.95
CA LYS A 117 -14.26 19.62 3.74
C LYS A 117 -13.88 19.71 2.27
N VAL A 118 -14.19 20.86 1.68
CA VAL A 118 -13.74 21.20 0.33
C VAL A 118 -12.24 21.50 0.38
N THR A 119 -11.48 20.92 -0.53
CA THR A 119 -10.04 21.16 -0.68
C THR A 119 -9.77 22.09 -1.85
N HIS A 120 -8.52 22.52 -2.05
CA HIS A 120 -8.15 23.33 -3.22
C HIS A 120 -7.80 22.47 -4.45
N SER A 121 -7.81 21.14 -4.32
CA SER A 121 -7.46 20.24 -5.41
C SER A 121 -8.66 19.99 -6.31
N ILE A 122 -8.43 19.97 -7.62
CA ILE A 122 -9.46 19.68 -8.60
C ILE A 122 -9.76 18.17 -8.62
N ASP A 123 -11.04 17.83 -8.59
CA ASP A 123 -11.57 16.48 -8.72
C ASP A 123 -12.41 16.40 -10.00
N PRO A 124 -11.92 15.74 -11.07
CA PRO A 124 -12.66 15.64 -12.32
C PRO A 124 -13.84 14.65 -12.27
N ALA A 125 -14.01 13.93 -11.16
CA ALA A 125 -14.97 12.84 -11.06
C ALA A 125 -16.44 13.29 -11.13
N TYR A 126 -17.30 12.30 -11.39
CA TYR A 126 -18.76 12.35 -11.49
C TYR A 126 -19.33 13.22 -12.60
N HIS A 127 -18.91 14.48 -12.76
CA HIS A 127 -19.60 15.45 -13.62
C HIS A 127 -18.65 16.22 -14.57
N GLY A 128 -17.40 15.77 -14.73
CA GLY A 128 -16.49 16.29 -15.76
C GLY A 128 -16.12 17.77 -15.64
N GLY A 129 -16.22 18.34 -14.44
CA GLY A 129 -15.95 19.76 -14.18
C GLY A 129 -14.74 19.97 -13.28
N HIS A 130 -14.16 21.17 -13.33
CA HIS A 130 -13.10 21.64 -12.44
C HIS A 130 -13.62 21.93 -11.02
N ARG A 131 -14.34 20.97 -10.41
CA ARG A 131 -14.83 21.10 -9.04
C ARG A 131 -13.75 20.70 -8.05
N HIS A 132 -13.88 21.19 -6.83
CA HIS A 132 -12.96 20.84 -5.78
C HIS A 132 -13.25 19.46 -5.18
N LEU A 133 -12.19 18.70 -4.96
CA LEU A 133 -12.21 17.47 -4.17
C LEU A 133 -12.78 17.81 -2.79
N THR A 134 -13.78 17.04 -2.38
CA THR A 134 -14.46 17.23 -1.09
C THR A 134 -14.28 15.97 -0.25
N LEU A 135 -13.51 16.10 0.83
CA LEU A 135 -13.24 14.99 1.74
C LEU A 135 -14.44 14.74 2.64
N SER A 136 -14.77 13.46 2.85
CA SER A 136 -15.79 13.04 3.81
C SER A 136 -15.30 13.18 5.26
N GLN A 137 -16.18 13.00 6.24
CA GLN A 137 -15.77 12.96 7.64
C GLN A 137 -14.77 11.82 7.90
N LEU A 138 -14.93 10.68 7.24
CA LEU A 138 -13.97 9.58 7.28
C LEU A 138 -12.63 9.95 6.64
N GLY A 139 -12.63 10.51 5.43
CA GLY A 139 -11.38 10.87 4.72
C GLY A 139 -10.52 11.88 5.49
N GLN A 140 -11.15 12.74 6.27
CA GLN A 140 -10.44 13.69 7.13
C GLN A 140 -9.86 13.08 8.41
N ASN A 141 -10.35 11.91 8.84
CA ASN A 141 -10.15 11.40 10.21
C ASN A 141 -9.83 9.90 10.24
N LEU A 142 -9.12 9.36 9.24
CA LEU A 142 -8.72 7.95 9.22
C LEU A 142 -7.93 7.54 10.48
N GLU A 143 -7.09 8.45 10.99
CA GLU A 143 -6.28 8.24 12.20
C GLU A 143 -7.11 8.11 13.48
N SER A 144 -8.38 8.54 13.48
CA SER A 144 -9.26 8.36 14.64
C SER A 144 -9.94 6.99 14.68
N THR A 145 -9.77 6.18 13.64
CA THR A 145 -10.37 4.83 13.54
C THR A 145 -9.40 3.77 14.08
N PHE A 146 -9.83 2.51 14.14
CA PHE A 146 -8.91 1.41 14.44
C PHE A 146 -7.86 1.20 13.34
N CYS A 147 -8.10 1.70 12.12
CA CYS A 147 -7.21 1.53 10.98
C CYS A 147 -5.91 2.33 11.13
N LYS A 148 -5.82 3.26 12.08
CA LYS A 148 -4.57 3.96 12.44
C LYS A 148 -3.41 3.02 12.79
N ALA A 149 -3.73 1.81 13.24
CA ALA A 149 -2.76 0.77 13.59
C ALA A 149 -2.64 -0.32 12.51
N CYS A 150 -3.31 -0.15 11.37
CA CYS A 150 -3.29 -1.07 10.24
C CYS A 150 -2.49 -0.47 9.09
N ILE A 151 -2.09 -1.33 8.15
CA ILE A 151 -1.66 -0.87 6.84
C ILE A 151 -2.88 -0.29 6.13
N LEU A 152 -2.75 0.90 5.56
CA LEU A 152 -3.81 1.57 4.81
C LEU A 152 -3.59 1.34 3.30
N ALA A 153 -4.66 1.10 2.55
CA ALA A 153 -4.62 0.94 1.11
C ALA A 153 -5.90 1.49 0.44
N ILE A 154 -5.80 1.77 -0.87
CA ILE A 154 -6.93 2.14 -1.72
C ILE A 154 -7.17 1.08 -2.79
N ILE A 155 -8.44 0.76 -3.03
CA ILE A 155 -8.89 0.10 -4.25
C ILE A 155 -10.13 0.85 -4.75
N SER A 156 -9.95 1.65 -5.80
CA SER A 156 -11.00 2.47 -6.40
C SER A 156 -11.49 1.92 -7.74
N ALA A 157 -12.77 2.09 -8.02
CA ALA A 157 -13.36 1.79 -9.33
C ALA A 157 -12.93 2.83 -10.39
N GLU A 158 -12.77 4.08 -9.98
CA GLU A 158 -12.31 5.14 -10.85
C GLU A 158 -10.81 4.99 -11.17
N SER A 159 -10.41 5.39 -12.38
CA SER A 159 -9.01 5.40 -12.83
C SER A 159 -8.27 6.69 -12.48
N THR A 160 -8.97 7.66 -11.90
CA THR A 160 -8.43 8.99 -11.61
C THR A 160 -7.54 8.95 -10.38
N HIS A 161 -6.25 9.28 -10.55
CA HIS A 161 -5.33 9.53 -9.45
C HIS A 161 -5.72 10.78 -8.66
N ARG A 162 -5.73 10.68 -7.34
CA ARG A 162 -6.07 11.78 -6.44
C ARG A 162 -4.98 11.95 -5.38
N PRO A 163 -3.93 12.75 -5.66
CA PRO A 163 -2.76 12.86 -4.77
C PRO A 163 -3.12 13.23 -3.32
N VAL A 164 -4.13 14.07 -3.12
CA VAL A 164 -4.60 14.44 -1.76
C VAL A 164 -5.15 13.23 -1.02
N VAL A 165 -5.92 12.36 -1.69
CA VAL A 165 -6.48 11.16 -1.06
C VAL A 165 -5.39 10.12 -0.81
N GLU A 166 -4.47 9.96 -1.76
CA GLU A 166 -3.35 9.01 -1.63
C GLU A 166 -2.38 9.41 -0.51
N ALA A 167 -2.16 10.71 -0.31
CA ALA A 167 -1.39 11.23 0.81
C ALA A 167 -1.99 10.89 2.18
N LEU A 168 -3.33 10.69 2.28
CA LEU A 168 -3.97 10.27 3.53
C LEU A 168 -3.52 8.88 4.00
N LEU A 169 -2.99 8.06 3.09
CA LEU A 169 -2.57 6.69 3.39
C LEU A 169 -1.09 6.57 3.74
N HIS A 170 -0.36 7.68 3.89
CA HIS A 170 1.08 7.68 4.19
C HIS A 170 1.91 6.84 3.19
N GLY A 171 1.53 6.85 1.91
CA GLY A 171 2.20 6.07 0.86
C GLY A 171 1.81 4.60 0.78
N GLY A 172 0.68 4.22 1.39
CA GLY A 172 0.11 2.87 1.29
C GLY A 172 -0.26 2.46 -0.16
N PRO A 173 -0.48 1.16 -0.42
CA PRO A 173 -0.79 0.66 -1.76
C PRO A 173 -2.07 1.26 -2.35
N THR A 174 -2.03 1.62 -3.63
CA THR A 174 -3.18 2.19 -4.35
C THR A 174 -3.46 1.39 -5.62
N VAL A 175 -4.71 0.98 -5.81
CA VAL A 175 -5.20 0.33 -7.04
C VAL A 175 -6.36 1.14 -7.59
N HIS A 176 -6.27 1.51 -8.86
CA HIS A 176 -7.28 2.29 -9.58
C HIS A 176 -7.93 1.45 -10.69
N GLY A 177 -9.12 1.85 -11.15
CA GLY A 177 -9.81 1.18 -12.26
C GLY A 177 -10.32 -0.23 -11.95
N CYS A 178 -10.75 -0.49 -10.72
CA CYS A 178 -11.05 -1.83 -10.22
C CYS A 178 -12.40 -1.89 -9.49
N ASP A 179 -13.41 -2.57 -10.07
CA ASP A 179 -14.76 -2.70 -9.50
C ASP A 179 -15.17 -4.17 -9.26
N GLY A 180 -16.14 -4.39 -8.39
CA GLY A 180 -16.71 -5.71 -8.10
C GLY A 180 -15.68 -6.81 -7.79
N LEU A 181 -15.68 -7.92 -8.54
CA LEU A 181 -14.74 -9.04 -8.35
C LEU A 181 -13.27 -8.64 -8.54
N CYS A 182 -12.98 -7.56 -9.29
CA CYS A 182 -11.61 -7.04 -9.36
C CYS A 182 -11.12 -6.67 -7.96
N LYS A 183 -11.96 -5.99 -7.16
CA LYS A 183 -11.60 -5.53 -5.82
C LYS A 183 -11.21 -6.67 -4.91
N VAL A 184 -11.97 -7.78 -4.95
CA VAL A 184 -11.67 -8.99 -4.18
C VAL A 184 -10.31 -9.56 -4.58
N LYS A 185 -10.05 -9.74 -5.88
CA LYS A 185 -8.77 -10.30 -6.37
C LYS A 185 -7.58 -9.43 -5.96
N LYS A 186 -7.72 -8.11 -6.04
CA LYS A 186 -6.66 -7.16 -5.67
C LYS A 186 -6.44 -7.09 -4.17
N ALA A 187 -7.51 -7.13 -3.37
CA ALA A 187 -7.42 -7.21 -1.91
C ALA A 187 -6.72 -8.50 -1.47
N THR A 188 -7.07 -9.65 -2.06
CA THR A 188 -6.40 -10.93 -1.80
C THR A 188 -4.92 -10.87 -2.15
N LYS A 189 -4.57 -10.31 -3.31
CA LYS A 189 -3.18 -10.16 -3.72
C LYS A 189 -2.39 -9.28 -2.73
N LEU A 190 -2.94 -8.11 -2.37
CA LEU A 190 -2.31 -7.21 -1.39
C LEU A 190 -2.14 -7.88 -0.03
N ALA A 191 -3.16 -8.59 0.45
CA ALA A 191 -3.09 -9.30 1.73
C ALA A 191 -1.96 -10.34 1.73
N SER A 192 -1.82 -11.12 0.64
CA SER A 192 -0.74 -12.08 0.47
C SER A 192 0.64 -11.41 0.43
N GLU A 193 0.80 -10.33 -0.34
CA GLU A 193 2.07 -9.60 -0.47
C GLU A 193 2.51 -8.95 0.85
N LEU A 194 1.56 -8.55 1.69
CA LEU A 194 1.80 -7.90 2.98
C LEU A 194 1.84 -8.88 4.16
N GLY A 195 1.65 -10.18 3.91
CA GLY A 195 1.60 -11.21 4.95
C GLY A 195 0.44 -11.03 5.94
N VAL A 196 -0.70 -10.50 5.48
CA VAL A 196 -1.89 -10.25 6.31
C VAL A 196 -2.91 -11.36 6.08
N ALA A 197 -3.31 -12.05 7.16
CA ALA A 197 -4.37 -13.05 7.09
C ALA A 197 -5.69 -12.43 6.59
N HIS A 198 -6.45 -13.15 5.76
CA HIS A 198 -7.71 -12.65 5.20
C HIS A 198 -8.67 -12.14 6.28
N SER A 199 -8.78 -12.83 7.42
CA SER A 199 -9.63 -12.44 8.55
C SER A 199 -9.23 -11.11 9.21
N LYS A 200 -8.05 -10.56 8.88
CA LYS A 200 -7.51 -9.27 9.33
C LYS A 200 -7.53 -8.20 8.22
N VAL A 201 -8.15 -8.50 7.09
CA VAL A 201 -8.42 -7.54 6.00
C VAL A 201 -9.82 -6.96 6.20
N PHE A 202 -9.92 -5.63 6.12
CA PHE A 202 -11.16 -4.87 6.25
C PHE A 202 -11.31 -3.96 5.04
N PHE A 203 -12.34 -4.20 4.24
CA PHE A 203 -12.66 -3.42 3.04
C PHE A 203 -13.87 -2.51 3.31
N PHE A 204 -13.78 -1.23 2.95
CA PHE A 204 -14.84 -0.24 3.14
C PHE A 204 -15.16 0.45 1.82
N ASP A 205 -16.44 0.45 1.44
CA ASP A 205 -16.91 0.97 0.15
C ASP A 205 -18.35 1.48 0.29
N ASP A 206 -18.72 2.51 -0.44
CA ASP A 206 -20.08 3.07 -0.36
C ASP A 206 -21.11 2.23 -1.10
N LYS A 207 -20.67 1.38 -2.04
CA LYS A 207 -21.50 0.62 -2.97
C LYS A 207 -21.67 -0.82 -2.49
N ALA A 208 -22.91 -1.17 -2.15
CA ALA A 208 -23.27 -2.49 -1.64
C ALA A 208 -22.79 -3.64 -2.55
N SER A 209 -22.85 -3.50 -3.88
CA SER A 209 -22.41 -4.55 -4.80
C SER A 209 -20.93 -4.89 -4.63
N ASN A 210 -20.07 -3.89 -4.43
CA ASN A 210 -18.63 -4.08 -4.23
C ASN A 210 -18.33 -4.83 -2.95
N VAL A 211 -19.02 -4.46 -1.87
CA VAL A 211 -18.94 -5.12 -0.58
C VAL A 211 -19.38 -6.58 -0.68
N MET A 212 -20.50 -6.84 -1.34
CA MET A 212 -21.11 -8.16 -1.43
C MET A 212 -20.26 -9.18 -2.20
N HIS A 213 -19.38 -8.72 -3.10
CA HIS A 213 -18.43 -9.61 -3.79
C HIS A 213 -17.41 -10.26 -2.87
N PHE A 214 -17.17 -9.72 -1.66
CA PHE A 214 -16.25 -10.33 -0.69
C PHE A 214 -16.83 -11.55 0.03
N LYS A 215 -18.11 -11.91 -0.19
CA LYS A 215 -18.71 -13.10 0.42
C LYS A 215 -17.91 -14.36 0.06
N GLY A 216 -17.58 -15.16 1.08
CA GLY A 216 -16.79 -16.39 0.91
C GLY A 216 -15.29 -16.19 0.74
N SER A 217 -14.78 -14.95 0.68
CA SER A 217 -13.34 -14.68 0.55
C SER A 217 -12.54 -14.91 1.85
N GLY A 218 -13.22 -14.99 3.00
CA GLY A 218 -12.61 -15.00 4.32
C GLY A 218 -12.16 -13.62 4.83
N MET A 219 -12.32 -12.57 4.03
CA MET A 219 -12.07 -11.18 4.41
C MET A 219 -13.32 -10.50 4.95
N ASN A 220 -13.14 -9.36 5.63
CA ASN A 220 -14.24 -8.54 6.12
C ASN A 220 -14.50 -7.38 5.16
N ALA A 221 -15.75 -7.09 4.86
CA ALA A 221 -16.12 -6.00 3.96
C ALA A 221 -17.42 -5.34 4.43
N HIS A 222 -17.41 -4.03 4.59
CA HIS A 222 -18.57 -3.30 5.11
C HIS A 222 -18.90 -2.10 4.24
N GLN A 223 -20.20 -1.95 3.95
CA GLN A 223 -20.67 -0.75 3.30
C GLN A 223 -20.61 0.42 4.28
N VAL A 224 -20.07 1.55 3.84
CA VAL A 224 -20.03 2.79 4.61
C VAL A 224 -20.82 3.88 3.90
N SER A 225 -20.89 5.07 4.49
CA SER A 225 -21.68 6.19 3.98
C SER A 225 -23.19 5.92 4.06
N CYS A 226 -23.62 5.16 5.07
CA CYS A 226 -25.00 4.70 5.25
C CYS A 226 -25.98 5.84 5.51
N GLY A 227 -25.58 6.81 6.34
CA GLY A 227 -26.48 7.86 6.84
C GLY A 227 -26.81 8.99 5.85
N SER A 228 -26.17 9.01 4.69
CA SER A 228 -26.42 10.01 3.66
C SER A 228 -26.42 9.28 2.33
N ARG A 229 -27.59 8.97 1.79
CA ARG A 229 -27.72 8.29 0.50
C ARG A 229 -28.23 9.28 -0.54
N GLY A 230 -27.56 9.31 -1.69
CA GLY A 230 -27.94 10.11 -2.85
C GLY A 230 -28.56 9.24 -3.95
N ASP A 231 -28.71 9.82 -5.14
CA ASP A 231 -29.22 9.11 -6.32
C ASP A 231 -28.40 7.85 -6.61
N GLY A 232 -29.10 6.73 -6.91
CA GLY A 232 -28.46 5.45 -7.20
C GLY A 232 -27.97 4.66 -5.99
N GLY A 233 -28.28 5.08 -4.76
CA GLY A 233 -27.91 4.36 -3.53
C GLY A 233 -26.46 4.59 -3.06
N HIS A 234 -25.76 5.53 -3.67
CA HIS A 234 -24.39 5.92 -3.30
C HIS A 234 -24.35 6.84 -2.08
N GLY A 235 -23.23 6.83 -1.37
CA GLY A 235 -23.00 7.60 -0.16
C GLY A 235 -22.87 9.10 -0.40
N HIS A 236 -23.94 9.88 -0.26
CA HIS A 236 -23.96 11.30 -0.59
C HIS A 236 -22.84 12.13 0.06
N CYS A 237 -22.71 12.05 1.39
CA CYS A 237 -21.70 12.78 2.16
C CYS A 237 -20.38 12.03 2.34
N GLY A 238 -20.29 10.79 1.88
CA GLY A 238 -19.18 9.93 2.20
C GLY A 238 -19.27 9.28 3.58
N GLY A 239 -18.24 8.51 3.90
CA GLY A 239 -18.20 7.66 5.09
C GLY A 239 -18.00 8.46 6.36
N LYS A 240 -18.35 7.82 7.48
CA LYS A 240 -18.08 8.30 8.83
C LYS A 240 -17.09 7.40 9.55
N THR A 241 -16.30 7.98 10.45
CA THR A 241 -15.34 7.21 11.26
C THR A 241 -16.02 6.16 12.14
N SER A 242 -17.28 6.41 12.55
CA SER A 242 -18.09 5.45 13.32
C SER A 242 -18.50 4.21 12.52
N GLU A 243 -18.46 4.26 11.19
CA GLU A 243 -18.80 3.13 10.32
C GLU A 243 -17.59 2.20 10.10
N VAL A 244 -16.38 2.68 10.38
CA VAL A 244 -15.13 1.92 10.24
C VAL A 244 -14.91 1.08 11.50
N THR A 245 -15.45 -0.13 11.48
CA THR A 245 -15.42 -1.07 12.61
C THR A 245 -14.65 -2.35 12.30
N ARG A 246 -14.26 -3.10 13.34
CA ARG A 246 -13.64 -4.43 13.22
C ARG A 246 -14.67 -5.55 13.03
N ALA A 247 -15.87 -5.23 12.56
CA ALA A 247 -16.93 -6.21 12.38
C ALA A 247 -16.47 -7.32 11.42
N SER A 248 -16.75 -8.55 11.79
CA SER A 248 -16.39 -9.71 10.97
C SER A 248 -17.41 -9.96 9.87
N GLY A 249 -16.94 -10.53 8.76
CA GLY A 249 -17.79 -10.92 7.63
C GLY A 249 -18.14 -9.75 6.70
N VAL A 250 -19.21 -9.95 5.93
CA VAL A 250 -19.64 -9.02 4.88
C VAL A 250 -20.99 -8.42 5.24
N GLY A 251 -21.06 -7.09 5.36
CA GLY A 251 -22.25 -6.36 5.78
C GLY A 251 -22.54 -5.14 4.92
N THR A 252 -23.79 -4.96 4.51
CA THR A 252 -24.25 -3.73 3.86
C THR A 252 -24.96 -2.84 4.87
N CYS A 253 -25.18 -1.58 4.51
CA CYS A 253 -25.98 -0.68 5.32
C CYS A 253 -27.40 -1.25 5.52
N PRO A 254 -28.07 -0.91 6.65
CA PRO A 254 -29.46 -1.27 6.90
C PRO A 254 -30.44 -0.72 5.86
#